data_AF-A0A2G9XBP0-F1
#
_entry.id   AF-A0A2G9XBP0-F1
#
_cell.length_a   1.000
_cell.length_b   1.000
_cell.length_c   1.000
_cell.angle_alpha   90.00
_cell.angle_beta   90.00
_cell.angle_gamma   90.00
#
_symmetry.space_group_name_H-M   'P 1'
#
loop_
_entity.id
_entity.type
_entity.pdbx_description
1 polymer ?
#
loop_
_entity_poly.entity_id
_entity_poly.type
_entity_poly.pdbx_seq_one_letter_code
_entity_poly.pdbx_strand_id
1 'polypeptide(L)'
;MLPWAAVPVIGLWIAGWISEKAGFSFWQVLPIRSVSVPALKKLHVSIRYVEPAWNATTLLGHLRGRLGSENMPTMWQDVLFFPNPAVCSKVFREVASLGATFITHHVESGSLVEFHPGLGISATELVRRAYGPGGVVIDTRHIRRTEAGDLRPANEYGADFAALLPLSVLIHVQAWDAREWKRFAEGKRTNLEAMLKYAVQHGFLGDFVVEYRPGAIGGILEIVFPWILAKSLRSVRCRIDEIMGLFE
;
A
#
# COMPACT_ATOMS: atom_id res chain seq x y z
N MET A 1 -5.93 24.99 10.40
CA MET A 1 -4.73 24.31 9.89
C MET A 1 -4.07 23.59 11.06
N LEU A 2 -4.07 22.26 11.09
CA LEU A 2 -3.24 21.53 12.05
C LEU A 2 -1.77 21.86 11.74
N PRO A 3 -0.93 22.22 12.73
CA PRO A 3 0.46 22.53 12.49
C PRO A 3 1.16 21.26 11.98
N TRP A 4 1.55 21.29 10.71
CA TRP A 4 2.17 20.19 9.97
C TRP A 4 3.44 19.63 10.63
N ALA A 5 4.04 20.38 11.57
CA ALA A 5 5.14 19.94 12.42
C ALA A 5 4.78 18.82 13.42
N ALA A 6 3.50 18.59 13.72
CA ALA A 6 3.05 17.55 14.67
C ALA A 6 2.72 16.19 14.00
N VAL A 7 2.52 16.16 12.68
CA VAL A 7 2.25 14.92 11.91
C VAL A 7 3.38 13.89 12.07
N PRO A 8 4.68 14.28 12.08
CA PRO A 8 5.80 13.38 12.36
C PRO A 8 5.90 12.81 13.78
N VAL A 9 5.09 13.23 14.75
CA VAL A 9 5.22 12.76 16.14
C VAL A 9 3.94 12.06 16.59
N ILE A 10 2.79 12.61 16.24
CA ILE A 10 1.48 12.09 16.66
C ILE A 10 0.87 11.19 15.57
N GLY A 11 1.29 11.34 14.31
CA GLY A 11 0.72 10.61 13.17
C GLY A 11 0.79 9.10 13.34
N LEU A 12 1.93 8.57 13.82
CA LEU A 12 2.09 7.13 14.07
C LEU A 12 1.15 6.61 15.17
N TRP A 13 0.98 7.35 16.26
CA TRP A 13 0.06 6.98 17.34
C TRP A 13 -1.40 7.03 16.91
N ILE A 14 -1.77 8.05 16.13
CA ILE A 14 -3.10 8.14 15.51
C ILE A 14 -3.30 6.96 14.56
N ALA A 15 -2.33 6.63 13.71
CA ALA A 15 -2.41 5.48 12.82
C ALA A 15 -2.56 4.16 13.62
N GLY A 16 -1.81 4.02 14.72
CA GLY A 16 -1.93 2.90 15.68
C GLY A 16 -3.34 2.75 16.20
N TRP A 17 -3.88 3.82 16.77
CA TRP A 17 -5.25 3.87 17.29
C TRP A 17 -6.29 3.58 16.21
N ILE A 18 -6.18 4.21 15.04
CA ILE A 18 -7.08 3.98 13.90
C ILE A 18 -7.05 2.51 13.50
N SER A 19 -5.86 1.91 13.43
CA SER A 19 -5.69 0.52 12.98
C SER A 19 -6.30 -0.47 13.97
N GLU A 20 -6.06 -0.27 15.27
CA GLU A 20 -6.69 -1.02 16.35
C GLU A 20 -8.23 -0.91 16.26
N LYS A 21 -8.76 0.31 16.09
CA LYS A 21 -10.21 0.52 15.97
C LYS A 21 -10.80 -0.02 14.67
N ALA A 22 -10.05 -0.03 13.58
CA ALA A 22 -10.48 -0.64 12.34
C ALA A 22 -10.38 -2.17 12.38
N GLY A 23 -9.59 -2.72 13.32
CA GLY A 23 -9.42 -4.15 13.53
C GLY A 23 -8.43 -4.79 12.56
N PHE A 24 -7.37 -4.07 12.19
CA PHE A 24 -6.24 -4.61 11.42
C PHE A 24 -5.30 -5.40 12.35
N SER A 25 -4.79 -6.53 11.85
CA SER A 25 -3.92 -7.44 12.61
C SER A 25 -2.43 -7.17 12.42
N PHE A 26 -2.04 -6.47 11.36
CA PHE A 26 -0.66 -6.13 11.07
C PHE A 26 -0.55 -4.89 10.17
N TRP A 27 0.67 -4.38 10.00
CA TRP A 27 1.02 -3.28 9.09
C TRP A 27 2.03 -3.68 8.03
N GLN A 28 1.88 -3.03 6.87
CA GLN A 28 2.96 -2.71 5.94
C GLN A 28 3.45 -1.28 6.23
N VAL A 29 4.76 -1.08 6.27
CA VAL A 29 5.36 0.18 6.70
C VAL A 29 6.28 0.75 5.63
N LEU A 30 6.17 2.07 5.43
CA LEU A 30 7.14 2.88 4.70
C LEU A 30 7.98 3.72 5.66
N PRO A 31 9.22 4.11 5.29
CA PRO A 31 10.07 4.96 6.10
C PRO A 31 9.63 6.43 6.03
N ILE A 32 8.38 6.72 6.41
CA ILE A 32 7.86 8.08 6.53
C ILE A 32 8.32 8.74 7.84
N ARG A 33 8.26 10.07 7.89
CA ARG A 33 8.47 10.84 9.11
C ARG A 33 7.54 10.29 10.20
N SER A 34 8.04 10.16 11.42
CA SER A 34 7.45 9.46 12.60
C SER A 34 7.77 7.99 12.74
N VAL A 35 8.04 7.28 11.64
CA VAL A 35 8.33 5.84 11.71
C VAL A 35 9.74 5.64 12.24
N SER A 36 9.83 4.88 13.34
CA SER A 36 11.09 4.41 13.91
C SER A 36 10.84 3.11 14.65
N VAL A 37 11.84 2.23 14.72
CA VAL A 37 11.71 0.95 15.46
C VAL A 37 11.28 1.16 16.92
N PRO A 38 11.84 2.11 17.69
CA PRO A 38 11.38 2.34 19.05
C PRO A 38 9.90 2.74 19.13
N ALA A 39 9.39 3.53 18.18
CA ALA A 39 8.00 3.95 18.17
C ALA A 39 7.06 2.81 17.76
N LEU A 40 7.43 2.02 16.74
CA LEU A 40 6.67 0.84 16.31
C LEU A 40 6.57 -0.20 17.43
N LYS A 41 7.66 -0.46 18.16
CA LYS A 41 7.67 -1.38 19.31
C LYS A 41 6.70 -0.97 20.42
N LYS A 42 6.49 0.34 20.63
CA LYS A 42 5.54 0.85 21.63
C LYS A 42 4.07 0.71 21.22
N LEU A 43 3.80 0.63 19.92
CA LEU A 43 2.43 0.46 19.42
C LEU A 43 1.90 -0.97 19.53
N HIS A 44 2.78 -1.95 19.75
CA HIS A 44 2.42 -3.37 19.81
C HIS A 44 1.67 -3.88 18.56
N VAL A 45 1.86 -3.22 17.41
CA VAL A 45 1.32 -3.67 16.12
C VAL A 45 2.33 -4.59 15.43
N SER A 46 1.86 -5.72 14.90
CA SER A 46 2.69 -6.62 14.10
C SER A 46 3.09 -5.94 12.79
N ILE A 47 4.37 -5.89 12.48
CA ILE A 47 4.87 -5.38 11.19
C ILE A 47 5.24 -6.59 10.35
N ARG A 48 4.49 -6.84 9.27
CA ARG A 48 4.75 -7.98 8.39
C ARG A 48 5.52 -7.60 7.14
N TYR A 49 5.29 -6.39 6.64
CA TYR A 49 5.88 -5.93 5.38
C TYR A 49 6.55 -4.57 5.54
N VAL A 50 7.60 -4.34 4.77
CA VAL A 50 8.29 -3.06 4.68
C VAL A 50 8.65 -2.77 3.23
N GLU A 51 8.46 -1.51 2.84
CA GLU A 51 8.73 -1.01 1.50
C GLU A 51 9.66 0.21 1.60
N PRO A 52 10.53 0.46 0.60
CA PRO A 52 11.35 1.65 0.55
C PRO A 52 10.50 2.92 0.41
N ALA A 53 11.12 4.08 0.57
CA ALA A 53 10.44 5.33 0.27
C ALA A 53 10.18 5.43 -1.25
N TRP A 54 8.98 5.86 -1.65
CA TRP A 54 8.62 5.96 -3.07
C TRP A 54 9.48 6.90 -3.90
N ASN A 55 9.98 7.99 -3.33
CA ASN A 55 10.87 8.93 -4.02
C ASN A 55 11.50 9.93 -3.03
N ALA A 56 12.21 9.44 -2.01
CA ALA A 56 12.71 10.31 -0.94
C ALA A 56 13.60 11.44 -1.48
N THR A 57 13.49 12.63 -0.89
CA THR A 57 14.29 13.80 -1.26
C THR A 57 14.54 14.72 -0.06
N THR A 58 15.35 15.74 -0.27
CA THR A 58 15.54 16.85 0.69
C THR A 58 14.77 18.07 0.23
N LEU A 59 14.40 18.97 1.14
CA LEU A 59 13.77 20.25 0.78
C LEU A 59 14.62 21.03 -0.23
N LEU A 60 15.93 21.12 0.01
CA LEU A 60 16.84 21.81 -0.90
C LEU A 60 16.99 21.08 -2.25
N GLY A 61 16.93 19.74 -2.27
CA GLY A 61 16.91 18.96 -3.49
C GLY A 61 15.67 19.26 -4.34
N HIS A 62 14.49 19.27 -3.71
CA HIS A 62 13.23 19.61 -4.37
C HIS A 62 13.24 21.05 -4.92
N LEU A 63 13.64 22.04 -4.11
CA LEU A 63 13.71 23.44 -4.54
C LEU A 63 14.71 23.68 -5.69
N ARG A 64 15.70 22.78 -5.86
CA ARG A 64 16.68 22.82 -6.95
C ARG A 64 16.27 21.97 -8.17
N GLY A 65 15.06 21.41 -8.18
CA GLY A 65 14.58 20.55 -9.27
C GLY A 65 15.36 19.23 -9.42
N ARG A 66 15.99 18.74 -8.34
CA ARG A 66 16.69 17.45 -8.36
C ARG A 66 15.68 16.30 -8.33
N LEU A 67 16.04 15.21 -9.02
CA LEU A 67 15.34 13.93 -8.92
C LEU A 67 15.49 13.36 -7.50
N GLY A 68 14.50 12.56 -7.08
CA GLY A 68 14.51 11.89 -5.78
C GLY A 68 15.27 10.56 -5.83
N SER A 69 15.13 9.75 -4.77
CA SER A 69 15.86 8.49 -4.61
C SER A 69 15.60 7.49 -5.73
N GLU A 70 14.40 7.51 -6.29
CA GLU A 70 13.98 6.62 -7.38
C GLU A 70 14.23 7.23 -8.76
N ASN A 71 15.09 8.24 -8.86
CA ASN A 71 15.40 8.94 -10.10
C ASN A 71 14.16 9.55 -10.79
N MET A 72 13.12 9.86 -10.01
CA MET A 72 11.87 10.48 -10.48
C MET A 72 11.77 11.96 -10.10
N PRO A 73 11.03 12.79 -10.86
CA PRO A 73 10.71 14.15 -10.45
C PRO A 73 10.10 14.20 -9.04
N THR A 74 10.55 15.13 -8.22
CA THR A 74 10.10 15.25 -6.83
C THR A 74 8.83 16.06 -6.71
N MET A 75 7.95 15.65 -5.81
CA MET A 75 6.72 16.33 -5.45
C MET A 75 6.77 16.84 -4.01
N TRP A 76 5.91 17.81 -3.67
CA TRP A 76 5.80 18.29 -2.29
C TRP A 76 5.49 17.18 -1.28
N GLN A 77 4.71 16.17 -1.67
CA GLN A 77 4.44 15.02 -0.80
C GLN A 77 5.72 14.26 -0.41
N ASP A 78 6.72 14.20 -1.29
CA ASP A 78 7.99 13.50 -1.00
C ASP A 78 8.76 14.25 0.08
N VAL A 79 8.76 15.58 -0.02
CA VAL A 79 9.34 16.50 0.97
C VAL A 79 8.57 16.46 2.29
N LEU A 80 7.26 16.21 2.28
CA LEU A 80 6.41 16.25 3.47
C LEU A 80 6.33 14.91 4.21
N PHE A 81 6.32 13.78 3.50
CA PHE A 81 6.19 12.46 4.11
C PHE A 81 7.52 11.77 4.37
N PHE A 82 8.47 11.80 3.44
CA PHE A 82 9.73 11.07 3.60
C PHE A 82 10.84 11.94 4.21
N PRO A 83 11.55 11.45 5.26
CA PRO A 83 12.84 12.00 5.65
C PRO A 83 13.81 12.08 4.46
N ASN A 84 15.01 12.62 4.70
CA ASN A 84 16.04 12.57 3.66
C ASN A 84 16.37 11.10 3.30
N PRO A 85 16.88 10.83 2.08
CA PRO A 85 17.08 9.47 1.59
C PRO A 85 17.93 8.57 2.52
N ALA A 86 19.00 9.11 3.12
CA ALA A 86 19.86 8.34 4.01
C ALA A 86 19.12 7.87 5.29
N VAL A 87 18.26 8.74 5.85
CA VAL A 87 17.40 8.38 6.99
C VAL A 87 16.35 7.35 6.56
N CYS A 88 15.75 7.49 5.38
CA CYS A 88 14.81 6.50 4.86
C CYS A 88 15.43 5.11 4.76
N SER A 89 16.62 5.00 4.16
CA SER A 89 17.34 3.73 4.05
C SER A 89 17.70 3.14 5.41
N LYS A 90 18.05 3.99 6.39
CA LYS A 90 18.30 3.55 7.77
C LYS A 90 17.03 2.98 8.40
N VAL A 91 15.92 3.72 8.38
CA VAL A 91 14.63 3.28 8.95
C VAL A 91 14.15 1.99 8.28
N PHE A 92 14.23 1.92 6.96
CA PHE A 92 13.88 0.71 6.20
C PHE A 92 14.64 -0.53 6.70
N ARG A 93 15.97 -0.45 6.81
CA ARG A 93 16.80 -1.57 7.30
C ARG A 93 16.50 -1.92 8.76
N GLU A 94 16.27 -0.92 9.60
CA GLU A 94 15.93 -1.12 11.01
C GLU A 94 14.56 -1.84 11.14
N VAL A 95 13.55 -1.44 10.37
CA VAL A 95 12.24 -2.11 10.37
C VAL A 95 12.34 -3.53 9.79
N ALA A 96 13.09 -3.72 8.71
CA ALA A 96 13.35 -5.05 8.15
C ALA A 96 14.00 -6.00 9.18
N SER A 97 14.88 -5.47 10.05
CA SER A 97 15.51 -6.26 11.12
C SER A 97 14.54 -6.76 12.20
N LEU A 98 13.29 -6.30 12.19
CA LEU A 98 12.21 -6.83 13.04
C LEU A 98 11.57 -8.11 12.47
N GLY A 99 12.07 -8.64 11.35
CA GLY A 99 11.53 -9.81 10.68
C GLY A 99 10.44 -9.48 9.65
N ALA A 100 10.28 -8.21 9.26
CA ALA A 100 9.36 -7.81 8.20
C ALA A 100 9.91 -8.23 6.84
N THR A 101 9.03 -8.74 5.98
CA THR A 101 9.34 -9.09 4.58
C THR A 101 9.47 -7.83 3.75
N PHE A 102 10.53 -7.75 2.94
CA PHE A 102 10.80 -6.62 2.06
C PHE A 102 9.99 -6.71 0.76
N ILE A 103 9.25 -5.66 0.44
CA ILE A 103 8.60 -5.45 -0.86
C ILE A 103 9.45 -4.48 -1.69
N THR A 104 9.74 -4.85 -2.94
CA THR A 104 10.53 -4.04 -3.88
C THR A 104 9.75 -3.67 -5.14
N HIS A 105 10.17 -2.57 -5.77
CA HIS A 105 9.75 -2.14 -7.11
C HIS A 105 10.80 -2.47 -8.18
N HIS A 106 11.80 -3.27 -7.84
CA HIS A 106 12.82 -3.73 -8.77
C HIS A 106 12.80 -5.25 -8.86
N VAL A 107 12.96 -5.77 -10.07
CA VAL A 107 12.95 -7.22 -10.30
C VAL A 107 14.32 -7.79 -9.96
N GLU A 108 14.43 -8.31 -8.75
CA GLU A 108 15.61 -9.00 -8.24
C GLU A 108 15.26 -10.45 -7.87
N SER A 109 16.16 -11.38 -8.16
CA SER A 109 15.93 -12.81 -7.88
C SER A 109 15.75 -13.04 -6.38
N GLY A 110 14.63 -13.67 -5.99
CA GLY A 110 14.34 -14.01 -4.60
C GLY A 110 13.67 -12.90 -3.78
N SER A 111 13.37 -11.75 -4.39
CA SER A 111 12.65 -10.65 -3.72
C SER A 111 11.12 -10.80 -3.87
N LEU A 112 10.37 -10.19 -2.97
CA LEU A 112 8.92 -10.01 -3.10
C LEU A 112 8.68 -8.70 -3.88
N VAL A 113 8.19 -8.81 -5.12
CA VAL A 113 8.11 -7.68 -6.06
C VAL A 113 6.67 -7.21 -6.22
N GLU A 114 6.41 -5.92 -6.07
CA GLU A 114 5.11 -5.34 -6.41
C GLU A 114 5.00 -5.06 -7.91
N PHE A 115 3.96 -5.61 -8.53
CA PHE A 115 3.66 -5.30 -9.93
C PHE A 115 3.09 -3.89 -10.06
N HIS A 116 3.78 -3.04 -10.83
CA HIS A 116 3.28 -1.72 -11.22
C HIS A 116 3.60 -1.40 -12.69
N PRO A 117 2.81 -0.53 -13.36
CA PRO A 117 3.02 -0.22 -14.78
C PRO A 117 4.41 0.32 -15.11
N GLY A 118 5.04 1.03 -14.16
CA GLY A 118 6.37 1.60 -14.33
C GLY A 118 7.53 0.60 -14.34
N LEU A 119 7.28 -0.70 -14.12
CA LEU A 119 8.33 -1.73 -14.18
C LEU A 119 8.91 -1.93 -15.59
N GLY A 120 8.19 -1.51 -16.64
CA GLY A 120 8.60 -1.71 -18.03
C GLY A 120 8.60 -3.19 -18.46
N ILE A 121 7.94 -4.07 -17.72
CA ILE A 121 7.75 -5.50 -18.05
C ILE A 121 6.28 -5.91 -17.88
N SER A 122 5.86 -6.92 -18.64
CA SER A 122 4.50 -7.47 -18.53
C SER A 122 4.34 -8.36 -17.29
N ALA A 123 3.09 -8.63 -16.90
CA ALA A 123 2.79 -9.57 -15.81
C ALA A 123 3.37 -10.96 -16.08
N THR A 124 3.26 -11.46 -17.32
CA THR A 124 3.84 -12.75 -17.73
C THR A 124 5.36 -12.77 -17.62
N GLU A 125 6.02 -11.65 -17.97
CA GLU A 125 7.47 -11.54 -17.82
C GLU A 125 7.87 -11.49 -16.34
N LEU A 126 7.09 -10.79 -15.50
CA LEU A 126 7.32 -10.80 -14.05
C LEU A 126 7.17 -12.21 -13.49
N VAL A 127 6.13 -12.96 -13.86
CA VAL A 127 5.94 -14.36 -13.47
C VAL A 127 7.18 -15.20 -13.82
N ARG A 128 7.70 -15.04 -15.05
CA ARG A 128 8.89 -15.77 -15.50
C ARG A 128 10.13 -15.45 -14.66
N ARG A 129 10.29 -14.19 -14.23
CA ARG A 129 11.43 -13.74 -13.42
C ARG A 129 11.27 -13.99 -11.92
N ALA A 130 10.03 -14.03 -11.44
CA ALA A 130 9.68 -14.29 -10.04
C ALA A 130 9.68 -15.80 -9.71
N TYR A 131 9.90 -16.68 -10.69
CA TYR A 131 10.08 -18.12 -10.48
C TYR A 131 11.37 -18.38 -9.66
N GLY A 132 11.21 -18.47 -8.34
CA GLY A 132 12.27 -18.61 -7.35
C GLY A 132 11.70 -18.57 -5.93
N PRO A 133 12.52 -18.36 -4.88
CA PRO A 133 12.04 -18.22 -3.51
C PRO A 133 11.32 -16.87 -3.24
N GLY A 134 11.21 -16.01 -4.26
CA GLY A 134 10.50 -14.74 -4.19
C GLY A 134 8.99 -14.89 -4.41
N GLY A 135 8.28 -13.77 -4.46
CA GLY A 135 6.84 -13.74 -4.69
C GLY A 135 6.41 -12.45 -5.37
N VAL A 136 5.11 -12.36 -5.66
CA VAL A 136 4.51 -11.15 -6.24
C VAL A 136 3.59 -10.47 -5.23
N VAL A 137 3.58 -9.14 -5.24
CA VAL A 137 2.53 -8.31 -4.64
C VAL A 137 1.68 -7.76 -5.78
N ILE A 138 0.38 -8.01 -5.72
CA ILE A 138 -0.57 -7.40 -6.65
C ILE A 138 -1.16 -6.16 -5.99
N ASP A 139 -0.93 -4.99 -6.57
CA ASP A 139 -1.76 -3.82 -6.26
C ASP A 139 -2.96 -3.74 -7.23
N THR A 140 -4.16 -3.78 -6.65
CA THR A 140 -5.39 -3.84 -7.44
C THR A 140 -5.61 -2.58 -8.27
N ARG A 141 -5.08 -1.42 -7.91
CA ARG A 141 -5.16 -0.21 -8.72
C ARG A 141 -4.06 -0.17 -9.78
N HIS A 142 -2.83 -0.53 -9.45
CA HIS A 142 -1.70 -0.55 -10.37
C HIS A 142 -1.95 -1.47 -11.57
N ILE A 143 -2.48 -2.67 -11.35
CA ILE A 143 -2.75 -3.60 -12.45
C ILE A 143 -3.80 -3.08 -13.43
N ARG A 144 -4.73 -2.24 -12.94
CA ARG A 144 -5.78 -1.60 -13.73
C ARG A 144 -5.29 -0.36 -14.48
N ARG A 145 -4.05 0.09 -14.28
CA ARG A 145 -3.55 1.37 -14.79
C ARG A 145 -2.60 1.17 -15.97
N THR A 146 -2.63 2.09 -16.94
CA THR A 146 -1.58 2.22 -17.95
C THR A 146 -0.34 2.91 -17.36
N GLU A 147 0.78 2.93 -18.09
CA GLU A 147 1.94 3.75 -17.73
C GLU A 147 1.60 5.24 -17.64
N ALA A 148 0.69 5.72 -18.50
CA ALA A 148 0.22 7.11 -18.50
C ALA A 148 -0.70 7.45 -17.31
N GLY A 149 -1.18 6.45 -16.57
CA GLY A 149 -2.03 6.66 -15.41
C GLY A 149 -3.53 6.39 -15.65
N ASP A 150 -3.92 5.97 -16.85
CA ASP A 150 -5.31 5.78 -17.25
C ASP A 150 -5.85 4.39 -16.89
N LEU A 151 -7.17 4.25 -16.81
CA LEU A 151 -7.82 2.96 -16.56
C LEU A 151 -7.76 2.08 -17.82
N ARG A 152 -7.25 0.86 -17.66
CA ARG A 152 -7.22 -0.19 -18.68
C ARG A 152 -8.58 -0.87 -18.85
N PRO A 153 -8.89 -1.42 -20.03
CA PRO A 153 -10.04 -2.30 -20.23
C PRO A 153 -10.03 -3.50 -19.28
N ALA A 154 -11.22 -3.93 -18.84
CA ALA A 154 -11.37 -4.96 -17.81
C ALA A 154 -10.82 -6.34 -18.20
N ASN A 155 -10.92 -6.69 -19.47
CA ASN A 155 -10.37 -7.92 -20.02
C ASN A 155 -8.84 -7.95 -19.96
N GLU A 156 -8.17 -6.81 -20.10
CA GLU A 156 -6.70 -6.75 -20.11
C GLU A 156 -6.12 -6.91 -18.71
N TYR A 157 -6.55 -6.11 -17.74
CA TYR A 157 -6.03 -6.23 -16.38
C TYR A 157 -6.50 -7.52 -15.70
N GLY A 158 -7.63 -8.10 -16.15
CA GLY A 158 -8.11 -9.40 -15.65
C GLY A 158 -7.16 -10.55 -16.01
N ALA A 159 -6.59 -10.53 -17.22
CA ALA A 159 -5.61 -11.53 -17.64
C ALA A 159 -4.30 -11.41 -16.85
N ASP A 160 -3.81 -10.18 -16.64
CA ASP A 160 -2.63 -9.94 -15.81
C ASP A 160 -2.87 -10.39 -14.36
N PHE A 161 -4.05 -10.09 -13.80
CA PHE A 161 -4.40 -10.49 -12.42
C PHE A 161 -4.36 -12.01 -12.27
N ALA A 162 -5.01 -12.72 -13.20
CA ALA A 162 -5.03 -14.19 -13.21
C ALA A 162 -3.63 -14.79 -13.36
N ALA A 163 -2.74 -14.16 -14.15
CA ALA A 163 -1.37 -14.63 -14.34
C ALA A 163 -0.50 -14.45 -13.09
N LEU A 164 -0.66 -13.34 -12.36
CA LEU A 164 0.13 -13.03 -11.16
C LEU A 164 -0.34 -13.79 -9.91
N LEU A 165 -1.65 -14.08 -9.81
CA LEU A 165 -2.28 -14.62 -8.61
C LEU A 165 -1.60 -15.88 -8.04
N PRO A 166 -1.21 -16.89 -8.83
CA PRO A 166 -0.59 -18.12 -8.31
C PRO A 166 0.75 -17.92 -7.60
N LEU A 167 1.46 -16.82 -7.88
CA LEU A 167 2.73 -16.47 -7.25
C LEU A 167 2.58 -15.37 -6.19
N SER A 168 1.35 -14.91 -5.96
CA SER A 168 1.12 -13.76 -5.10
C SER A 168 1.15 -14.15 -3.63
N VAL A 169 1.92 -13.40 -2.85
CA VAL A 169 1.99 -13.54 -1.39
C VAL A 169 1.05 -12.53 -0.70
N LEU A 170 0.78 -11.42 -1.37
CA LEU A 170 0.06 -10.28 -0.84
C LEU A 170 -0.74 -9.59 -1.94
N ILE A 171 -1.93 -9.08 -1.60
CA ILE A 171 -2.70 -8.17 -2.43
C ILE A 171 -2.85 -6.83 -1.72
N HIS A 172 -2.35 -5.74 -2.32
CA HIS A 172 -2.74 -4.40 -1.92
C HIS A 172 -4.15 -4.11 -2.42
N VAL A 173 -5.07 -3.93 -1.47
CA VAL A 173 -6.46 -3.60 -1.71
C VAL A 173 -6.57 -2.09 -1.86
N GLN A 174 -6.57 -1.64 -3.11
CA GLN A 174 -6.67 -0.23 -3.48
C GLN A 174 -7.75 -0.01 -4.52
N ALA A 175 -8.77 0.80 -4.18
CA ALA A 175 -9.79 1.21 -5.15
C ALA A 175 -9.24 2.21 -6.18
N TRP A 176 -9.92 2.32 -7.32
CA TRP A 176 -9.55 3.21 -8.41
C TRP A 176 -9.64 4.68 -7.98
N ASP A 177 -10.72 5.01 -7.29
CA ASP A 177 -11.04 6.33 -6.80
C ASP A 177 -11.92 6.28 -5.52
N ALA A 178 -12.25 7.46 -5.01
CA ALA A 178 -13.14 7.66 -3.87
C ALA A 178 -14.55 7.06 -4.06
N ARG A 179 -15.08 7.11 -5.29
CA ARG A 179 -16.43 6.60 -5.59
C ARG A 179 -16.46 5.08 -5.53
N GLU A 180 -15.43 4.42 -6.04
CA GLU A 180 -15.29 2.97 -5.92
C GLU A 180 -15.09 2.55 -4.47
N TRP A 181 -14.26 3.26 -3.69
CA TRP A 181 -14.12 3.01 -2.24
C TRP A 181 -15.45 3.05 -1.52
N LYS A 182 -16.24 4.11 -1.73
CA LYS A 182 -17.55 4.26 -1.12
C LYS A 182 -18.50 3.13 -1.51
N ARG A 183 -18.59 2.81 -2.81
CA ARG A 183 -19.44 1.71 -3.30
C ARG A 183 -19.02 0.37 -2.72
N PHE A 184 -17.72 0.10 -2.68
CA PHE A 184 -17.15 -1.13 -2.11
C PHE A 184 -17.54 -1.27 -0.63
N ALA A 185 -17.32 -0.23 0.17
CA ALA A 185 -17.69 -0.22 1.59
C ALA A 185 -19.21 -0.35 1.84
N GLU A 186 -20.04 0.05 0.87
CA GLU A 186 -21.51 -0.11 0.89
C GLU A 186 -21.97 -1.48 0.38
N GLY A 187 -21.06 -2.41 0.09
CA GLY A 187 -21.38 -3.75 -0.42
C GLY A 187 -21.91 -3.77 -1.86
N LYS A 188 -21.73 -2.68 -2.60
CA LYS A 188 -22.13 -2.59 -4.01
C LYS A 188 -21.06 -3.21 -4.89
N ARG A 189 -21.48 -3.91 -5.95
CA ARG A 189 -20.59 -4.48 -6.96
C ARG A 189 -19.63 -3.42 -7.52
N THR A 190 -18.34 -3.66 -7.43
CA THR A 190 -17.24 -2.87 -8.00
C THR A 190 -16.25 -3.77 -8.74
N ASN A 191 -15.29 -3.19 -9.46
CA ASN A 191 -14.21 -3.96 -10.06
C ASN A 191 -13.27 -4.49 -8.97
N LEU A 192 -13.01 -3.68 -7.94
CA LEU A 192 -12.27 -4.13 -6.75
C LEU A 192 -12.91 -5.37 -6.12
N GLU A 193 -14.23 -5.36 -5.87
CA GLU A 193 -14.94 -6.52 -5.31
C GLU A 193 -14.81 -7.75 -6.21
N ALA A 194 -14.94 -7.59 -7.54
CA ALA A 194 -14.82 -8.69 -8.48
C ALA A 194 -13.42 -9.32 -8.44
N MET A 195 -12.36 -8.52 -8.33
CA MET A 195 -10.98 -9.00 -8.24
C MET A 195 -10.72 -9.76 -6.94
N LEU A 196 -11.19 -9.25 -5.80
CA LEU A 196 -11.04 -9.93 -4.51
C LEU A 196 -11.81 -11.25 -4.47
N LYS A 197 -13.05 -11.27 -5.00
CA LYS A 197 -13.83 -12.51 -5.14
C LYS A 197 -13.12 -13.52 -6.03
N TYR A 198 -12.56 -13.07 -7.16
CA TYR A 198 -11.77 -13.93 -8.03
C TYR A 198 -10.58 -14.54 -7.29
N ALA A 199 -9.83 -13.73 -6.53
CA ALA A 199 -8.69 -14.21 -5.75
C ALA A 199 -9.09 -15.32 -4.77
N VAL A 200 -10.15 -15.09 -3.98
CA VAL A 200 -10.66 -16.09 -3.01
C VAL A 200 -11.16 -17.36 -3.71
N GLN A 201 -11.93 -17.22 -4.79
CA GLN A 201 -12.44 -18.36 -5.57
C GLN A 201 -11.34 -19.23 -6.20
N HIS A 202 -10.17 -18.65 -6.44
CA HIS A 202 -9.00 -19.34 -6.99
C HIS A 202 -7.98 -19.72 -5.90
N GLY A 203 -8.40 -19.74 -4.63
CA GLY A 203 -7.61 -20.28 -3.53
C GLY A 203 -6.44 -19.40 -3.09
N PHE A 204 -6.52 -18.07 -3.27
CA PHE A 204 -5.54 -17.17 -2.68
C PHE A 204 -5.59 -17.22 -1.15
N LEU A 205 -4.47 -17.57 -0.52
CA LEU A 205 -4.32 -17.69 0.94
C LEU A 205 -3.36 -16.63 1.53
N GLY A 206 -2.91 -15.69 0.71
CA GLY A 206 -1.98 -14.65 1.13
C GLY A 206 -2.65 -13.53 1.93
N ASP A 207 -1.87 -12.50 2.21
CA ASP A 207 -2.32 -11.36 2.99
C ASP A 207 -3.09 -10.35 2.12
N PHE A 208 -3.98 -9.58 2.77
CA PHE A 208 -4.62 -8.41 2.17
C PHE A 208 -4.16 -7.16 2.94
N VAL A 209 -3.55 -6.20 2.24
CA VAL A 209 -3.11 -4.92 2.82
C VAL A 209 -3.97 -3.81 2.24
N VAL A 210 -4.68 -3.08 3.10
CA VAL A 210 -5.54 -1.98 2.64
C VAL A 210 -4.69 -0.73 2.40
N GLU A 211 -4.54 -0.35 1.13
CA GLU A 211 -3.92 0.91 0.74
C GLU A 211 -4.96 1.99 0.54
N TYR A 212 -5.26 2.71 1.63
CA TYR A 212 -6.34 3.68 1.67
C TYR A 212 -5.82 5.12 1.75
N ARG A 213 -6.31 5.97 0.85
CA ARG A 213 -6.05 7.41 0.91
C ARG A 213 -7.12 8.10 1.77
N PRO A 214 -6.75 8.81 2.85
CA PRO A 214 -7.69 9.61 3.62
C PRO A 214 -8.49 10.59 2.73
N GLY A 215 -9.79 10.66 2.98
CA GLY A 215 -10.76 11.44 2.22
C GLY A 215 -11.49 10.67 1.12
N ALA A 216 -11.23 9.37 0.96
CA ALA A 216 -11.87 8.58 -0.08
C ALA A 216 -13.36 8.30 0.18
N ILE A 217 -13.79 8.09 1.44
CA ILE A 217 -15.19 7.77 1.76
C ILE A 217 -15.88 8.96 2.46
N GLY A 218 -15.32 9.42 3.58
CA GLY A 218 -15.83 10.50 4.41
C GLY A 218 -15.33 11.90 4.03
N GLY A 219 -14.58 12.04 2.95
CA GLY A 219 -14.05 13.32 2.48
C GLY A 219 -13.11 14.00 3.47
N ILE A 220 -13.11 15.34 3.49
CA ILE A 220 -12.21 16.13 4.36
C ILE A 220 -12.33 15.75 5.85
N LEU A 221 -13.49 15.25 6.28
CA LEU A 221 -13.73 14.87 7.66
C LEU A 221 -12.84 13.71 8.12
N GLU A 222 -12.41 12.81 7.23
CA GLU A 222 -11.45 11.75 7.58
C GLU A 222 -10.06 12.29 7.94
N ILE A 223 -9.69 13.43 7.35
CA ILE A 223 -8.40 14.08 7.60
C ILE A 223 -8.43 14.81 8.95
N VAL A 224 -9.58 15.39 9.29
CA VAL A 224 -9.75 16.18 10.51
C VAL A 224 -10.06 15.28 11.72
N PHE A 225 -10.80 14.19 11.51
CA PHE A 225 -11.38 13.38 12.57
C PHE A 225 -10.96 11.91 12.44
N PRO A 226 -9.95 11.46 13.21
CA PRO A 226 -9.43 10.09 13.17
C PRO A 226 -10.49 9.00 13.33
N TRP A 227 -11.55 9.23 14.11
CA TRP A 227 -12.61 8.24 14.31
C TRP A 227 -13.46 8.01 13.04
N ILE A 228 -13.60 9.01 12.17
CA ILE A 228 -14.30 8.86 10.89
C ILE A 228 -13.45 7.99 9.96
N LEU A 229 -12.15 8.24 9.88
CA LEU A 229 -11.21 7.40 9.13
C LEU A 229 -11.21 5.96 9.65
N ALA A 230 -11.18 5.76 10.97
CA ALA A 230 -11.28 4.43 11.58
C ALA A 230 -12.60 3.72 11.22
N LYS A 231 -13.72 4.44 11.19
CA LYS A 231 -15.02 3.88 10.76
C LYS A 231 -14.99 3.48 9.28
N SER A 232 -14.48 4.35 8.40
CA SER A 232 -14.35 4.06 6.96
C SER A 232 -13.47 2.83 6.71
N LEU A 233 -12.31 2.75 7.37
CA LEU A 233 -11.41 1.61 7.27
C LEU A 233 -12.02 0.33 7.83
N ARG A 234 -12.76 0.41 8.95
CA ARG A 234 -13.51 -0.73 9.49
C ARG A 234 -14.52 -1.24 8.46
N SER A 235 -15.29 -0.35 7.82
CA SER A 235 -16.25 -0.75 6.78
C SER A 235 -15.58 -1.44 5.59
N VAL A 236 -14.42 -0.94 5.15
CA VAL A 236 -13.61 -1.60 4.12
C VAL A 236 -13.14 -2.98 4.57
N ARG A 237 -12.60 -3.10 5.79
CA ARG A 237 -12.13 -4.38 6.35
C ARG A 237 -13.27 -5.40 6.47
N CYS A 238 -14.40 -5.01 7.06
CA CYS A 238 -15.60 -5.86 7.15
C CYS A 238 -16.01 -6.38 5.76
N ARG A 239 -15.96 -5.54 4.73
CA ARG A 239 -16.29 -6.00 3.38
C ARG A 239 -15.29 -7.03 2.83
N ILE A 240 -14.00 -6.86 3.11
CA ILE A 240 -12.98 -7.84 2.74
C ILE A 240 -13.24 -9.17 3.46
N ASP A 241 -13.49 -9.11 4.77
CA ASP A 241 -13.80 -10.30 5.59
C ASP A 241 -15.04 -11.05 5.06
N GLU A 242 -16.10 -10.32 4.66
CA GLU A 242 -17.29 -10.89 4.03
C GLU A 242 -16.95 -11.62 2.70
N ILE A 243 -16.09 -11.03 1.86
CA ILE A 243 -15.65 -11.65 0.61
C ILE A 243 -14.83 -12.91 0.87
N MET A 244 -14.03 -12.90 1.94
CA MET A 244 -13.21 -14.04 2.36
C MET A 244 -14.01 -15.14 3.05
N GLY A 245 -15.30 -14.91 3.37
CA GLY A 245 -16.11 -15.87 4.10
C GLY A 245 -15.71 -16.02 5.57
N LEU A 246 -15.10 -14.99 6.18
CA LEU A 246 -14.65 -15.02 7.57
C LEU A 246 -15.77 -14.75 8.60
N PHE A 247 -17.00 -14.54 8.13
CA PHE A 247 -18.20 -14.46 8.97
C PHE A 247 -19.04 -15.71 8.76
N GLU A 248 -18.70 -16.77 9.49
CA GLU A 248 -19.58 -17.92 9.76
C GLU A 248 -20.08 -17.86 11.21
#